data_AF-A0A497RGA5-F1
#
_entry.id   AF-A0A497RGA5-F1
#
_cell.length_a   1.000
_cell.length_b   1.000
_cell.length_c   1.000
_cell.angle_alpha   90.00
_cell.angle_beta   90.00
_cell.angle_gamma   90.00
#
_symmetry.space_group_name_H-M   'P 1'
#
loop_
_entity.id
_entity.type
_entity.pdbx_description
1 polymer ?
#
loop_
_entity_poly.entity_id
_entity_poly.type
_entity_poly.pdbx_seq_one_letter_code
_entity_poly.pdbx_strand_id
1 'polypeptide(L)'
;MSKFIEEIEEFAKIDCYRHKRAGKPEVVLAENKDAKEVVEIIRGYLKHVNSVLITRLKTEQIDELRKSFDKVFINEKGRVAIVGEIKKEKIGKIAILTAGTSDIPVAE
;
A
#
# COMPACT_ATOMS: atom_id res chain seq x y z
N MET A 1 -14.15 24.12 6.60
CA MET A 1 -13.10 23.35 7.31
C MET A 1 -12.81 22.10 6.50
N SER A 2 -11.68 22.04 5.81
CA SER A 2 -11.33 20.91 4.95
C SER A 2 -11.08 19.66 5.78
N LYS A 3 -11.92 18.63 5.63
CA LYS A 3 -11.75 17.34 6.30
C LYS A 3 -10.50 16.68 5.71
N PHE A 4 -9.38 16.75 6.42
CA PHE A 4 -8.11 16.08 6.06
C PHE A 4 -8.16 14.56 6.24
N ILE A 5 -9.24 14.08 6.86
CA ILE A 5 -9.50 12.70 7.21
C ILE A 5 -10.78 12.27 6.51
N GLU A 6 -10.72 11.16 5.77
CA GLU A 6 -11.90 10.44 5.29
C GLU A 6 -12.18 9.25 6.20
N GLU A 7 -13.44 9.06 6.55
CA GLU A 7 -13.90 7.95 7.38
C GLU A 7 -14.42 6.86 6.44
N ILE A 8 -13.88 5.66 6.60
CA ILE A 8 -14.27 4.47 5.85
C ILE A 8 -15.05 3.58 6.81
N GLU A 9 -16.36 3.55 6.59
CA GLU A 9 -17.33 2.86 7.45
C GLU A 9 -17.05 3.14 8.94
N GLU A 10 -17.05 2.12 9.80
CA GLU A 10 -16.77 2.25 11.24
C GLU A 10 -15.35 1.84 11.64
N PHE A 11 -14.51 1.37 10.71
CA PHE A 11 -13.25 0.71 11.05
C PHE A 11 -11.98 1.47 10.66
N ALA A 12 -12.05 2.51 9.80
CA ALA A 12 -10.86 3.25 9.41
C ALA A 12 -11.08 4.76 9.25
N LYS A 13 -10.06 5.53 9.64
CA LYS A 13 -9.94 6.97 9.40
C LYS A 13 -8.63 7.21 8.64
N ILE A 14 -8.73 7.57 7.37
CA ILE A 14 -7.56 7.69 6.49
C ILE A 14 -7.13 9.16 6.35
N ASP A 15 -5.83 9.42 6.43
CA ASP A 15 -5.25 10.75 6.23
C ASP A 15 -4.77 10.92 4.78
N CYS A 16 -5.73 11.19 3.89
CA CYS A 16 -5.53 11.25 2.44
C CYS A 16 -4.56 12.38 2.01
N TYR A 17 -4.33 13.37 2.90
CA TYR A 17 -3.51 14.54 2.63
C TYR A 17 -2.15 14.51 3.32
N ARG A 18 -1.75 13.38 3.92
CA ARG A 18 -0.44 13.21 4.57
C ARG A 18 0.72 13.61 3.66
N HIS A 19 0.64 13.29 2.37
CA HIS A 19 1.67 13.64 1.39
C HIS A 19 1.90 15.15 1.29
N LYS A 20 0.84 15.98 1.37
CA LYS A 20 0.97 17.45 1.32
C LYS A 20 1.61 18.02 2.58
N ARG A 21 1.42 17.36 3.72
CA ARG A 21 1.91 17.86 5.02
C ARG A 21 3.28 17.30 5.42
N ALA A 22 3.58 16.07 5.04
CA ALA A 22 4.77 15.32 5.47
C ALA A 22 5.72 14.95 4.32
N GLY A 23 5.39 15.32 3.07
CA GLY A 23 6.19 15.00 1.89
C GLY A 23 6.16 13.53 1.47
N LYS A 24 5.38 12.68 2.15
CA LYS A 24 5.26 11.24 1.85
C LYS A 24 3.82 10.75 2.00
N PRO A 25 3.35 9.86 1.10
CA PRO A 25 2.04 9.25 1.24
C PRO A 25 1.98 8.33 2.47
N GLU A 26 0.77 8.01 2.90
CA GLU A 26 0.54 7.00 3.91
C GLU A 26 0.71 5.58 3.34
N VAL A 27 1.09 4.63 4.19
CA VAL A 27 1.25 3.22 3.85
C VAL A 27 0.19 2.43 4.59
N VAL A 28 -0.51 1.54 3.89
CA VAL A 28 -1.52 0.67 4.50
C VAL A 28 -0.82 -0.52 5.15
N LEU A 29 -0.99 -0.67 6.46
CA LEU A 29 -0.56 -1.85 7.21
C LEU A 29 -1.68 -2.90 7.22
N ALA A 30 -1.44 -4.05 6.59
CA ALA A 30 -2.47 -5.09 6.38
C ALA A 30 -2.49 -6.18 7.47
N GLU A 31 -1.44 -6.32 8.29
CA GLU A 31 -1.22 -7.46 9.20
C GLU A 31 -2.42 -7.84 10.09
N ASN A 32 -3.15 -6.82 10.58
CA ASN A 32 -4.26 -6.97 11.52
C ASN A 32 -5.61 -6.55 10.92
N LYS A 33 -5.78 -6.68 9.59
CA LYS A 33 -7.03 -6.39 8.89
C LYS A 33 -7.50 -7.61 8.12
N ASP A 34 -8.80 -7.72 7.89
CA ASP A 34 -9.30 -8.70 6.93
C ASP A 34 -9.14 -8.19 5.48
N ALA A 35 -9.33 -9.09 4.51
CA ALA A 35 -9.12 -8.76 3.10
C ALA A 35 -10.09 -7.68 2.58
N LYS A 36 -11.33 -7.65 3.07
CA LYS A 36 -12.35 -6.68 2.67
C LYS A 36 -12.00 -5.30 3.21
N GLU A 37 -11.62 -5.20 4.48
CA GLU A 37 -11.15 -3.95 5.09
C GLU A 37 -9.98 -3.34 4.32
N VAL A 38 -9.01 -4.19 3.92
CA VAL A 38 -7.85 -3.74 3.13
C VAL A 38 -8.29 -3.16 1.79
N VAL A 39 -9.20 -3.84 1.07
CA VAL A 39 -9.72 -3.36 -0.22
C VAL A 39 -10.44 -2.02 -0.08
N GLU A 40 -11.32 -1.89 0.90
CA GLU A 40 -12.07 -0.65 1.13
C GLU A 40 -11.15 0.52 1.51
N ILE A 41 -10.14 0.27 2.34
CA ILE A 41 -9.12 1.28 2.66
C ILE A 41 -8.38 1.75 1.41
N ILE A 42 -7.97 0.82 0.55
CA ILE A 42 -7.27 1.15 -0.70
C ILE A 42 -8.19 1.98 -1.61
N ARG A 43 -9.45 1.56 -1.78
CA ARG A 43 -10.45 2.32 -2.57
C ARG A 43 -10.62 3.74 -2.05
N GLY A 44 -10.70 3.92 -0.73
CA GLY A 44 -10.77 5.23 -0.09
C GLY A 44 -9.55 6.10 -0.45
N TYR A 45 -8.33 5.56 -0.31
CA TYR A 45 -7.12 6.29 -0.66
C TYR A 45 -7.04 6.66 -2.14
N LEU A 46 -7.42 5.74 -3.04
CA LEU A 46 -7.34 5.95 -4.49
C LEU A 46 -8.26 7.08 -5.01
N LYS A 47 -9.23 7.53 -4.22
CA LYS A 47 -10.00 8.75 -4.55
C LYS A 47 -9.15 10.02 -4.52
N HIS A 48 -8.03 10.02 -3.78
CA HIS A 48 -7.21 11.20 -3.51
C HIS A 48 -5.76 11.07 -3.99
N VAL A 49 -5.27 9.85 -4.20
CA VAL A 49 -3.89 9.58 -4.63
C VAL A 49 -3.86 8.58 -5.79
N ASN A 50 -2.82 8.64 -6.62
CA ASN A 50 -2.71 7.77 -7.81
C ASN A 50 -2.35 6.32 -7.50
N SER A 51 -1.71 6.07 -6.35
CA SER A 51 -1.26 4.74 -5.96
C SER A 51 -1.15 4.61 -4.44
N VAL A 52 -1.33 3.39 -3.94
CA VAL A 52 -1.27 3.05 -2.52
C VAL A 52 -0.25 1.93 -2.32
N LEU A 53 0.66 2.08 -1.35
CA LEU A 53 1.58 1.03 -0.91
C LEU A 53 0.95 0.29 0.28
N ILE A 54 0.95 -1.03 0.20
CA ILE A 54 0.43 -1.93 1.22
C ILE A 54 1.53 -2.87 1.70
N THR A 55 1.63 -3.09 3.00
CA THR A 55 2.68 -3.89 3.63
C THR A 55 2.14 -4.96 4.58
N ARG A 56 2.95 -5.99 4.81
CA ARG A 56 2.65 -7.14 5.68
C ARG A 56 1.41 -7.94 5.25
N LEU A 57 1.21 -8.06 3.94
CA LEU A 57 0.11 -8.82 3.37
C LEU A 57 0.14 -10.30 3.79
N LYS A 58 -1.04 -10.88 3.94
CA LYS A 58 -1.30 -12.33 4.01
C LYS A 58 -1.74 -12.84 2.63
N THR A 59 -1.62 -14.14 2.40
CA THR A 59 -1.99 -14.77 1.11
C THR A 59 -3.43 -14.46 0.71
N GLU A 60 -4.39 -14.58 1.63
CA GLU A 60 -5.80 -14.26 1.40
C GLU A 60 -6.03 -12.80 0.94
N GLN A 61 -5.25 -11.86 1.47
CA GLN A 61 -5.32 -10.46 1.09
C GLN A 61 -4.72 -10.24 -0.30
N ILE A 62 -3.61 -10.92 -0.63
CA ILE A 62 -2.99 -10.87 -1.97
C ILE A 62 -3.98 -11.35 -3.03
N ASP A 63 -4.64 -12.48 -2.78
CA ASP A 63 -5.63 -13.03 -3.71
C ASP A 63 -6.82 -12.10 -3.90
N GLU A 64 -7.26 -11.44 -2.83
CA GLU A 64 -8.34 -10.46 -2.90
C GLU A 64 -7.94 -9.20 -3.66
N LEU A 65 -6.71 -8.71 -3.47
CA LEU A 65 -6.18 -7.57 -4.23
C LEU A 65 -6.13 -7.86 -5.74
N ARG A 66 -5.73 -9.07 -6.13
CA ARG A 66 -5.70 -9.50 -7.55
C ARG A 66 -7.09 -9.49 -8.19
N LYS A 67 -8.13 -9.83 -7.43
CA LYS A 67 -9.52 -9.83 -7.91
C LYS A 67 -10.13 -8.43 -7.93
N SER A 68 -9.74 -7.60 -6.97
CA SER A 68 -10.36 -6.30 -6.73
C SER A 68 -9.79 -5.14 -7.56
N PHE A 69 -8.58 -5.29 -8.12
CA PHE A 69 -7.89 -4.19 -8.81
C PHE A 69 -7.15 -4.65 -10.07
N ASP A 70 -7.41 -3.96 -11.19
CA ASP A 70 -6.72 -4.25 -12.46
C ASP A 70 -5.24 -3.83 -12.46
N LYS A 71 -4.91 -2.76 -11.74
CA LYS A 71 -3.56 -2.20 -11.64
C LYS A 71 -2.96 -2.54 -10.28
N VAL A 72 -2.43 -3.76 -10.14
CA VAL A 72 -1.75 -4.21 -8.93
C VAL A 72 -0.39 -4.81 -9.24
N PHE A 73 0.62 -4.35 -8.52
CA PHE A 73 1.95 -4.95 -8.48
C PHE A 73 2.15 -5.61 -7.12
N ILE A 74 2.52 -6.90 -7.09
CA ILE A 74 2.64 -7.67 -5.86
C ILE A 74 4.05 -8.25 -5.77
N ASN A 75 4.70 -8.02 -4.63
CA ASN A 75 5.84 -8.81 -4.21
C ASN A 75 5.39 -9.76 -3.08
N GLU A 76 5.18 -11.03 -3.43
CA GLU A 76 4.74 -12.04 -2.47
C GLU A 76 5.79 -12.33 -1.40
N LYS A 77 7.07 -12.42 -1.78
CA LYS A 77 8.18 -12.64 -0.83
C LYS A 77 8.29 -11.48 0.16
N GLY A 78 8.22 -10.26 -0.36
CA GLY A 78 8.25 -9.02 0.42
C GLY A 78 6.98 -8.79 1.25
N ARG A 79 5.89 -9.52 0.95
CA ARG A 79 4.55 -9.29 1.51
C ARG A 79 4.09 -7.84 1.32
N VAL A 80 4.40 -7.26 0.16
CA VAL A 80 4.04 -5.88 -0.20
C VAL A 80 3.31 -5.83 -1.53
N ALA A 81 2.44 -4.85 -1.69
CA ALA A 81 1.79 -4.56 -2.96
C ALA A 81 1.68 -3.06 -3.21
N ILE A 82 1.64 -2.67 -4.48
CA ILE A 82 1.28 -1.34 -4.91
C ILE A 82 0.03 -1.45 -5.78
N VAL A 83 -1.03 -0.75 -5.41
CA VAL A 83 -2.27 -0.66 -6.19
C VAL A 83 -2.36 0.74 -6.81
N GLY A 84 -2.68 0.84 -8.09
CA GLY A 84 -2.83 2.08 -8.84
C GLY A 84 -1.69 2.39 -9.81
N GLU A 85 -1.61 3.64 -10.27
CA GLU A 85 -0.62 4.06 -11.26
C GLU A 85 0.70 4.49 -10.63
N ILE A 86 1.76 3.72 -10.91
CA ILE A 86 3.12 4.07 -10.51
C ILE A 86 3.69 5.08 -11.50
N LYS A 87 3.52 6.38 -11.22
CA LYS A 87 4.26 7.44 -11.92
C LYS A 87 5.56 7.70 -11.19
N LYS A 88 6.65 7.06 -11.61
CA LYS A 88 8.00 7.34 -11.10
C LYS A 88 8.98 7.60 -12.23
N GLU A 89 9.61 8.75 -12.17
CA GLU A 89 10.83 9.02 -12.92
C GLU A 89 11.99 8.25 -12.28
N LYS A 90 12.77 7.54 -13.09
CA LYS A 90 13.96 6.82 -12.61
C LYS A 90 15.11 7.83 -12.49
N ILE A 91 15.39 8.29 -11.27
CA ILE A 91 16.43 9.30 -10.98
C ILE A 91 17.84 8.72 -10.79
N GLY A 92 17.99 7.39 -10.74
CA GLY A 92 19.26 6.72 -10.49
C GLY A 92 19.11 5.24 -10.20
N LYS A 93 20.21 4.60 -9.82
CA LYS A 93 20.25 3.18 -9.39
C LYS A 93 20.65 3.12 -7.92
N ILE A 94 19.94 2.30 -7.16
CA ILE A 94 20.25 1.97 -5.76
C ILE A 94 20.46 0.46 -5.70
N ALA A 95 21.54 0.02 -5.07
CA ALA A 95 21.79 -1.39 -4.81
C ALA A 95 21.35 -1.72 -3.37
N ILE A 96 20.64 -2.82 -3.20
CA ILE A 96 20.29 -3.41 -1.91
C ILE A 96 21.10 -4.70 -1.79
N LEU A 97 21.91 -4.84 -0.75
CA LEU A 97 22.74 -6.02 -0.50
C LEU A 97 22.32 -6.66 0.83
N THR A 98 22.11 -7.97 0.82
CA THR A 98 21.81 -8.78 2.01
C THR A 98 22.65 -10.05 2.04
N ALA A 99 22.80 -10.65 3.21
CA ALA A 99 23.64 -11.84 3.41
C ALA A 99 22.83 -13.04 3.94
N GLY A 100 21.68 -12.82 4.58
CA GLY A 100 20.84 -13.86 5.14
C GLY A 100 19.64 -14.19 4.26
N THR A 101 19.27 -15.47 4.20
CA THR A 101 17.98 -15.89 3.62
C THR A 101 16.78 -15.32 4.38
N SER A 102 16.97 -14.97 5.67
CA SER A 102 16.00 -14.25 6.50
C SER A 102 15.76 -12.81 6.05
N ASP A 103 16.69 -12.20 5.30
CA ASP A 103 16.60 -10.82 4.84
C ASP A 103 15.82 -10.72 3.51
N ILE A 104 15.64 -11.85 2.81
CA ILE A 104 14.95 -11.91 1.51
C ILE A 104 13.55 -11.26 1.58
N PRO A 105 12.69 -11.53 2.58
CA PRO A 105 11.38 -10.88 2.68
C PRO A 105 11.43 -9.36 2.94
N VAL A 106 12.59 -8.80 3.26
CA VAL A 106 12.76 -7.36 3.51
C VAL A 106 13.43 -6.66 2.34
N ALA A 107 14.31 -7.36 1.62
CA ALA A 107 15.08 -6.81 0.51
C ALA A 107 14.45 -7.02 -0.88
N GLU A 108 13.42 -7.86 -0.98
CA GLU A 108 12.59 -8.06 -2.17
C GLU A 108 11.44 -7.04 -2.24
#